data_AF-A0A7C7KPA2-F1
#
_entry.id   AF-A0A7C7KPA2-F1
#
_cell.length_a   1.000
_cell.length_b   1.000
_cell.length_c   1.000
_cell.angle_alpha   90.00
_cell.angle_beta   90.00
_cell.angle_gamma   90.00
#
_symmetry.space_group_name_H-M   'P 1'
#
loop_
_entity.id
_entity.type
_entity.pdbx_description
1 polymer ?
#
loop_
_entity_poly.entity_id
_entity_poly.type
_entity_poly.pdbx_seq_one_letter_code
_entity_poly.pdbx_strand_id
1 'polypeptide(L)'
;MQKKKKEECKRFPAWLTSFGDLMSLLLTFFILLFSISTIDIKKFIQWISYFRGMEYNFPKNVTFIPPIVLPIYEQIAQRMQEKLKKILIPGRYQIISSKKYVLIRFFKPITFKRNDYTLLPEFRKALDQVVNVLKDMKLKNYMIMVVGYADKDEPDK
;
A
#
# COMPACT_ATOMS: atom_id res chain seq x y z
N MET A 1 -32.49 -65.35 23.92
CA MET A 1 -32.41 -63.88 23.81
C MET A 1 -32.00 -63.52 22.38
N GLN A 2 -32.96 -63.12 21.53
CA GLN A 2 -32.63 -62.65 20.17
C GLN A 2 -32.11 -61.21 20.25
N LYS A 3 -30.85 -60.98 19.82
CA LYS A 3 -30.31 -59.64 19.65
C LYS A 3 -31.08 -58.93 18.52
N LYS A 4 -31.76 -57.83 18.85
CA LYS A 4 -32.34 -56.92 17.85
C LYS A 4 -31.23 -56.48 16.89
N LYS A 5 -31.40 -56.74 15.59
CA LYS A 5 -30.55 -56.19 14.53
C LYS A 5 -30.58 -54.66 14.68
N LYS A 6 -29.39 -54.07 14.81
CA LYS A 6 -29.22 -52.61 14.77
C LYS A 6 -29.78 -52.12 13.44
N GLU A 7 -30.62 -51.10 13.50
CA GLU A 7 -31.16 -50.42 12.32
C GLU A 7 -29.99 -50.07 11.40
N GLU A 8 -29.96 -50.69 10.23
CA GLU A 8 -28.96 -50.41 9.22
C GLU A 8 -29.18 -48.97 8.75
N CYS A 9 -28.23 -48.08 9.05
CA CYS A 9 -28.23 -46.72 8.53
C CYS A 9 -28.50 -46.77 7.04
N LYS A 10 -29.54 -46.06 6.60
CA LYS A 10 -30.00 -45.97 5.21
C LYS A 10 -28.79 -45.75 4.30
N ARG A 11 -28.37 -46.82 3.61
CA ARG A 11 -27.12 -46.84 2.84
C ARG A 11 -27.28 -45.84 1.70
N PHE A 12 -26.57 -44.71 1.78
CA PHE A 12 -26.58 -43.71 0.73
C PHE A 12 -26.13 -44.37 -0.58
N PRO A 13 -26.73 -44.00 -1.72
CA PRO A 13 -26.43 -44.66 -2.97
C PRO A 13 -24.97 -44.41 -3.36
N ALA A 14 -24.28 -45.47 -3.80
CA ALA A 14 -22.83 -45.45 -4.02
C ALA A 14 -22.36 -44.37 -5.03
N TRP A 15 -23.22 -43.96 -5.97
CA TRP A 15 -22.92 -42.89 -6.93
C TRP A 15 -22.79 -41.51 -6.28
N LEU A 16 -23.48 -41.27 -5.16
CA LEU A 16 -23.43 -39.99 -4.45
C LEU A 16 -22.05 -39.74 -3.86
N THR A 17 -21.38 -40.82 -3.41
CA THR A 17 -20.01 -40.76 -2.91
C THR A 17 -19.04 -40.34 -4.01
N SER A 18 -19.12 -40.94 -5.20
CA SER A 18 -18.27 -40.56 -6.35
C SER A 18 -18.58 -39.15 -6.87
N PHE A 19 -19.85 -38.73 -6.83
CA PHE A 19 -20.22 -37.36 -7.18
C PHE A 19 -19.63 -36.33 -6.18
N GLY A 20 -19.71 -36.62 -4.88
CA GLY A 20 -19.11 -35.78 -3.84
C GLY A 20 -17.58 -35.66 -3.96
N ASP A 21 -16.91 -36.74 -4.35
CA ASP A 21 -15.46 -36.75 -4.60
C ASP A 21 -15.09 -35.86 -5.80
N LEU A 22 -15.81 -35.97 -6.92
CA LEU A 22 -15.61 -35.09 -8.08
C LEU A 22 -15.82 -33.60 -7.75
N MET A 23 -16.84 -33.28 -6.96
CA MET A 23 -17.11 -31.90 -6.52
C MET A 23 -16.01 -31.37 -5.60
N SER A 24 -15.44 -32.23 -4.75
CA SER A 24 -14.34 -31.88 -3.85
C SER A 24 -13.03 -31.64 -4.61
N LEU A 25 -12.74 -32.46 -5.63
CA LEU A 25 -11.60 -32.25 -6.53
C LEU A 25 -11.75 -30.96 -7.34
N LEU A 26 -12.95 -30.67 -7.84
CA LEU A 26 -13.22 -29.43 -8.57
C LEU A 26 -13.05 -28.19 -7.66
N LEU A 27 -13.54 -28.25 -6.42
CA LEU A 27 -13.37 -27.17 -5.44
C LEU A 27 -11.90 -26.94 -5.10
N THR A 28 -11.17 -28.00 -4.77
CA THR A 28 -9.74 -27.90 -4.43
C THR A 28 -8.91 -27.41 -5.62
N PHE A 29 -9.28 -27.78 -6.85
CA PHE A 29 -8.69 -27.22 -8.07
C PHE A 29 -8.91 -25.71 -8.20
N PHE A 30 -10.12 -25.20 -7.97
CA PHE A 30 -10.38 -23.76 -8.00
C PHE A 30 -9.64 -23.00 -6.89
N ILE A 31 -9.52 -23.57 -5.70
CA ILE A 31 -8.74 -22.98 -4.60
C ILE A 31 -7.25 -22.89 -4.97
N LEU A 32 -6.72 -23.93 -5.61
CA LEU A 32 -5.33 -23.94 -6.07
C LEU A 32 -5.10 -22.90 -7.18
N LEU A 33 -5.98 -22.84 -8.18
CA LEU A 33 -5.94 -21.81 -9.23
C LEU A 33 -6.00 -20.40 -8.64
N PHE A 34 -6.86 -20.19 -7.65
CA PHE A 34 -6.96 -18.89 -6.96
C PHE A 34 -5.68 -18.57 -6.18
N SER A 35 -5.09 -19.55 -5.48
CA SER A 35 -3.85 -19.38 -4.72
C SER A 35 -2.63 -19.04 -5.61
N ILE A 36 -2.57 -19.59 -6.81
CA ILE A 36 -1.50 -19.31 -7.79
C ILE A 36 -1.81 -18.06 -8.64
N SER A 37 -3.06 -17.58 -8.62
CA SER A 37 -3.46 -16.39 -9.36
C SER A 37 -2.77 -15.16 -8.79
N THR A 38 -1.97 -14.49 -9.61
CA THR A 38 -1.39 -13.19 -9.27
C THR A 38 -2.26 -12.09 -9.86
N ILE A 39 -2.88 -11.29 -8.99
CA ILE A 39 -3.67 -10.15 -9.41
C ILE A 39 -2.71 -8.98 -9.67
N ASP A 40 -2.54 -8.60 -10.94
CA ASP A 40 -1.82 -7.37 -11.29
C ASP A 40 -2.72 -6.15 -11.01
N ILE A 41 -2.35 -5.41 -9.97
CA ILE A 41 -3.04 -4.20 -9.48
C ILE A 41 -3.26 -3.19 -10.62
N LYS A 42 -2.38 -3.11 -11.62
CA LYS A 42 -2.51 -2.16 -12.74
C LYS A 42 -3.67 -2.52 -13.66
N LYS A 43 -3.79 -3.81 -14.01
CA LYS A 43 -4.89 -4.32 -14.83
C LYS A 43 -6.22 -4.23 -14.08
N PHE A 44 -6.21 -4.45 -12.77
CA PHE A 44 -7.40 -4.31 -11.93
C PHE A 44 -7.90 -2.86 -11.85
N ILE A 45 -7.00 -1.88 -11.68
CA ILE A 45 -7.35 -0.45 -11.70
C ILE A 45 -7.89 -0.03 -13.07
N GLN A 46 -7.27 -0.49 -14.16
CA GLN A 46 -7.77 -0.26 -15.52
C GLN A 46 -9.16 -0.86 -15.71
N TRP A 47 -9.39 -2.09 -15.24
CA TRP A 47 -10.69 -2.74 -15.31
C TRP A 47 -11.75 -1.95 -14.55
N ILE A 48 -11.48 -1.54 -13.31
CA ILE A 48 -12.40 -0.71 -12.50
C ILE A 48 -12.70 0.64 -13.17
N SER A 49 -11.74 1.24 -13.88
CA SER A 49 -12.01 2.51 -14.59
C SER A 49 -13.08 2.38 -15.67
N TYR A 50 -13.22 1.21 -16.32
CA TYR A 50 -14.31 0.96 -17.26
C TYR A 50 -15.70 0.88 -16.60
N PHE A 51 -15.78 0.40 -15.34
CA PHE A 51 -17.05 0.36 -14.59
C PHE A 51 -17.41 1.68 -13.91
N ARG A 52 -16.42 2.53 -13.60
CA ARG A 52 -16.62 3.81 -12.92
C ARG A 52 -16.93 4.97 -13.85
N GLY A 53 -17.03 4.76 -15.17
CA GLY A 53 -17.39 5.80 -16.13
C GLY A 53 -16.40 6.97 -16.22
N MET A 54 -15.20 6.84 -15.65
CA MET A 54 -14.12 7.81 -15.83
C MET A 54 -13.32 7.41 -17.05
N GLU A 55 -13.55 8.11 -18.15
CA GLU A 55 -12.83 7.94 -19.41
C GLU A 55 -11.37 8.40 -19.25
N TYR A 56 -10.51 7.51 -18.75
CA TYR A 56 -9.07 7.73 -18.79
C TYR A 56 -8.58 7.45 -20.21
N ASN A 57 -8.34 8.52 -20.97
CA ASN A 57 -7.70 8.48 -22.28
C ASN A 57 -6.27 7.93 -22.18
N PHE A 58 -6.12 6.62 -22.26
CA PHE A 58 -4.81 6.00 -22.51
C PHE A 58 -4.56 5.99 -24.01
N PRO A 59 -3.44 6.55 -24.49
CA PRO A 59 -3.10 6.47 -25.91
C PRO A 59 -2.97 5.00 -26.32
N LYS A 60 -3.85 4.59 -27.25
CA LYS A 60 -3.76 3.30 -27.93
C LYS A 60 -2.44 3.28 -28.70
N ASN A 61 -1.64 2.24 -28.48
CA ASN A 61 -0.35 1.94 -29.11
C ASN A 61 0.90 2.37 -28.34
N VAL A 62 1.05 1.88 -27.11
CA VAL A 62 2.38 1.68 -26.56
C VAL A 62 2.40 0.32 -25.88
N THR A 63 3.21 -0.60 -26.39
CA THR A 63 3.68 -1.76 -25.63
C THR A 63 4.56 -1.23 -24.50
N PHE A 64 3.92 -0.74 -23.44
CA PHE A 64 4.59 -0.39 -22.21
C PHE A 64 5.05 -1.71 -21.57
N ILE A 65 6.31 -2.06 -21.77
CA ILE A 65 7.03 -2.75 -20.70
C ILE A 65 6.95 -1.76 -19.54
N PRO A 66 6.14 -2.01 -18.50
CA PRO A 66 6.08 -1.07 -17.40
C PRO A 66 7.51 -0.99 -16.84
N PRO A 67 8.09 0.21 -16.66
CA PRO A 67 9.32 0.30 -15.90
C PRO A 67 9.06 -0.42 -14.58
N ILE A 68 9.96 -1.33 -14.20
CA ILE A 68 9.97 -1.95 -12.88
C ILE A 68 10.09 -0.77 -11.91
N VAL A 69 8.96 -0.32 -11.38
CA VAL A 69 8.96 0.63 -10.28
C VAL A 69 9.39 -0.22 -9.10
N LEU A 70 10.69 -0.25 -8.84
CA LEU A 70 11.24 -0.93 -7.68
C LEU A 70 10.45 -0.47 -6.45
N PRO A 71 10.11 -1.37 -5.51
CA PRO A 71 9.47 -1.00 -4.24
C PRO A 71 10.36 -0.11 -3.37
N ILE A 72 11.48 0.40 -3.89
CA ILE A 72 12.44 1.25 -3.19
C ILE A 72 11.78 2.50 -2.60
N TYR A 73 10.87 3.16 -3.31
CA TYR A 73 10.16 4.34 -2.79
C TYR A 73 9.17 3.98 -1.68
N GLU A 74 8.56 2.80 -1.72
CA GLU A 74 7.72 2.30 -0.63
C GLU A 74 8.56 1.94 0.59
N GLN A 75 9.71 1.29 0.38
CA GLN A 75 10.66 0.97 1.46
C GLN A 75 11.24 2.24 2.11
N ILE A 76 11.54 3.28 1.32
CA ILE A 76 11.96 4.60 1.82
C ILE A 76 10.84 5.19 2.68
N ALA A 77 9.61 5.21 2.16
CA ALA A 77 8.47 5.78 2.87
C ALA A 77 8.20 5.04 4.19
N GLN A 78 8.26 3.71 4.21
CA GLN A 78 8.09 2.90 5.41
C GLN A 78 9.16 3.19 6.46
N ARG A 79 10.45 3.19 6.08
CA ARG A 79 11.53 3.52 7.02
C ARG A 79 11.44 4.93 7.56
N MET A 80 11.11 5.89 6.69
CA MET A 80 10.85 7.28 7.10
C MET A 80 9.70 7.35 8.10
N GLN A 81 8.62 6.61 7.84
CA GLN A 81 7.45 6.56 8.71
C GLN A 81 7.79 5.98 10.08
N GLU A 82 8.57 4.90 10.15
CA GLU A 82 9.02 4.30 11.42
C GLU A 82 9.90 5.23 12.23
N LYS A 83 10.86 5.92 11.60
CA LYS A 83 11.75 6.84 12.33
C LYS A 83 11.01 8.11 12.76
N LEU A 84 10.12 8.64 11.93
CA LEU A 84 9.35 9.85 12.24
C LEU A 84 8.25 9.60 13.28
N LYS A 85 7.63 8.42 13.29
CA LYS A 85 6.61 8.06 14.30
C LYS A 85 7.14 8.08 15.73
N LYS A 86 8.46 7.88 15.92
CA LYS A 86 9.11 7.93 17.24
C LYS A 86 9.28 9.35 17.78
N ILE A 87 9.23 10.36 16.91
CA ILE A 87 9.55 11.76 17.25
C ILE A 87 8.33 12.66 17.14
N LEU A 88 7.51 12.46 16.11
CA LEU A 88 6.39 13.33 15.78
C LEU A 88 5.05 12.66 16.07
N ILE A 89 4.12 13.48 16.55
CA ILE A 89 2.74 13.08 16.81
C ILE A 89 2.04 12.73 15.48
N PRO A 90 1.26 11.63 15.40
CA PRO A 90 0.49 11.28 14.21
C PRO A 90 -0.45 12.42 13.81
N GLY A 91 -0.54 12.68 12.51
CA GLY A 91 -1.36 13.77 11.94
C GLY A 91 -0.62 15.10 11.73
N ARG A 92 0.59 15.27 12.31
CA ARG A 92 1.42 16.47 12.06
C ARG A 92 2.35 16.37 10.85
N TYR A 93 2.47 15.17 10.27
CA TYR A 93 3.22 14.92 9.05
C TYR A 93 2.46 13.93 8.17
N GLN A 94 2.70 13.99 6.87
CA GLN A 94 2.15 13.08 5.87
C GLN A 94 3.26 12.62 4.94
N ILE A 95 3.34 11.31 4.70
CA ILE A 95 4.29 10.71 3.77
C ILE A 95 3.48 10.07 2.65
N ILE A 96 3.72 10.49 1.42
CA ILE A 96 3.07 9.97 0.22
C ILE A 96 4.14 9.32 -0.63
N SER A 97 4.05 7.99 -0.80
CA SER A 97 4.90 7.27 -1.74
C SER A 97 4.24 7.27 -3.11
N SER A 98 4.95 7.83 -4.09
CA SER A 98 4.56 7.80 -5.50
C SER A 98 5.56 6.95 -6.28
N LYS A 99 5.18 6.58 -7.51
CA LYS A 99 6.01 5.71 -8.38
C LYS A 99 7.40 6.29 -8.71
N LYS A 100 7.62 7.59 -8.51
CA LYS A 100 8.86 8.28 -8.88
C LYS A 100 9.48 9.11 -7.74
N TYR A 101 8.72 9.40 -6.70
CA TYR A 101 9.16 10.28 -5.63
C TYR A 101 8.47 9.90 -4.32
N VAL A 102 9.08 10.28 -3.21
CA VAL A 102 8.47 10.25 -1.89
C VAL A 102 8.25 11.69 -1.47
N LEU A 103 6.98 12.08 -1.28
CA LEU A 103 6.62 13.39 -0.78
C LEU A 103 6.46 13.31 0.73
N ILE A 104 7.26 14.09 1.44
CA ILE A 104 7.13 14.27 2.89
C ILE A 104 6.58 15.68 3.12
N ARG A 105 5.39 15.75 3.70
CA ARG A 105 4.72 17.00 4.04
C ARG A 105 4.71 17.16 5.55
N PHE A 106 5.19 18.29 6.02
CA PHE A 106 5.10 18.71 7.42
C PHE A 106 4.11 19.85 7.55
N PHE A 107 3.24 19.80 8.55
CA PHE A 107 2.23 20.84 8.77
C PHE A 107 2.74 21.92 9.73
N LYS A 108 2.16 23.13 9.66
CA LYS A 108 2.73 24.36 10.24
C LYS A 108 2.91 24.43 11.78
N PRO A 109 2.29 23.64 12.67
CA PRO A 109 2.64 23.77 14.10
C PRO A 109 3.94 23.07 14.50
N ILE A 110 4.58 22.28 13.62
CA ILE A 110 5.80 21.52 13.96
C ILE A 110 7.04 21.98 13.22
N THR A 111 6.98 23.04 12.42
CA THR A 111 8.09 23.42 11.54
C THR A 111 8.85 24.59 12.14
N PHE A 112 8.15 25.71 12.36
CA PHE A 112 8.72 26.97 12.80
C PHE A 112 7.94 27.56 13.99
N LYS A 113 8.61 28.41 14.76
CA LYS A 113 7.93 29.23 15.77
C LYS A 113 6.96 30.20 15.08
N ARG A 114 5.92 30.62 15.80
CA ARG A 114 4.94 31.58 15.26
C ARG A 114 5.65 32.89 14.90
N ASN A 115 5.45 33.33 13.66
CA ASN A 115 6.04 34.54 13.10
C ASN A 115 7.58 34.61 13.15
N ASP A 116 8.25 33.46 13.16
CA ASP A 116 9.71 33.37 13.26
C ASP A 116 10.20 32.24 12.34
N TYR A 117 11.39 32.38 11.76
CA TYR A 117 12.04 31.36 10.93
C TYR A 117 12.83 30.34 11.77
N THR A 118 12.85 30.50 13.09
CA THR A 118 13.49 29.57 14.01
C THR A 118 12.77 28.22 14.04
N LEU A 119 13.52 27.16 13.71
CA LEU A 119 13.01 25.78 13.74
C LEU A 119 12.67 25.33 15.16
N LEU A 120 11.59 24.56 15.30
CA LEU A 120 11.33 23.86 16.56
C LEU A 120 12.40 22.78 16.80
N PRO A 121 12.81 22.54 18.05
CA PRO A 121 13.79 21.50 18.38
C PRO A 121 13.29 20.10 18.01
N GLU A 122 11.98 19.86 18.07
CA GLU A 122 11.34 18.62 17.60
C GLU A 122 11.48 18.45 16.09
N PHE A 123 11.32 19.53 15.33
CA PHE A 123 11.48 19.52 13.89
C PHE A 123 12.91 19.24 13.46
N ARG A 124 13.86 19.88 14.14
CA ARG A 124 15.29 19.66 13.89
C ARG A 124 15.65 18.18 14.08
N LYS A 125 15.19 17.56 15.18
CA LYS A 125 15.36 16.12 15.41
C LYS A 125 14.70 15.28 14.33
N ALA A 126 13.54 15.68 13.81
CA ALA A 126 12.87 14.99 12.71
C ALA A 126 13.67 15.07 11.39
N LEU A 127 14.21 16.25 11.06
CA LEU A 127 15.08 16.44 9.89
C LEU A 127 16.36 15.59 10.00
N ASP A 128 16.97 15.53 11.19
CA ASP A 128 18.14 14.68 11.41
C ASP A 128 17.83 13.20 11.12
N GLN A 129 16.64 12.71 11.48
CA GLN A 129 16.23 11.35 11.13
C GLN A 129 16.05 11.16 9.62
N VAL A 130 15.45 12.14 8.93
CA VAL A 130 15.29 12.08 7.46
C VAL A 130 16.67 11.98 6.81
N VAL A 131 17.63 12.80 7.23
CA VAL A 131 19.00 12.76 6.73
C VAL A 131 19.67 11.40 7.02
N ASN A 132 19.47 10.84 8.20
CA ASN A 132 20.02 9.53 8.54
C ASN A 132 19.46 8.42 7.65
N VAL A 133 18.15 8.40 7.37
CA VAL A 133 17.56 7.41 6.45
C VAL A 133 18.12 7.56 5.03
N LEU A 134 18.32 8.78 4.56
CA LEU A 134 18.91 9.04 3.24
C LEU A 134 20.37 8.56 3.16
N LYS A 135 21.16 8.79 4.22
CA LYS A 135 22.55 8.31 4.32
C LYS A 135 22.63 6.78 4.38
N ASP A 136 21.78 6.16 5.20
CA ASP A 136 21.74 4.69 5.40
C ASP A 136 21.51 3.95 4.07
N MET A 137 20.70 4.53 3.17
CA MET A 137 20.37 3.90 1.89
C MET A 137 21.45 4.04 0.80
N LYS A 138 22.53 4.81 1.03
CA LYS A 138 23.61 5.04 0.04
C LYS A 138 23.09 5.33 -1.37
N LEU A 139 21.99 6.09 -1.47
CA LEU A 139 21.37 6.41 -2.75
C LEU A 139 22.35 7.25 -3.58
N LYS A 140 22.80 6.73 -4.73
CA LYS A 140 23.82 7.42 -5.55
C LYS A 140 23.23 8.54 -6.43
N ASN A 141 21.95 8.44 -6.82
CA ASN A 141 21.28 9.39 -7.71
C ASN A 141 19.88 9.72 -7.19
N TYR A 142 19.76 10.67 -6.27
CA TYR A 142 18.47 11.19 -5.81
C TYR A 142 18.49 12.72 -5.79
N MET A 143 17.36 13.32 -6.17
CA MET A 143 17.17 14.77 -6.10
C MET A 143 16.26 15.08 -4.92
N ILE A 144 16.75 15.90 -3.98
CA ILE A 144 15.92 16.44 -2.91
C ILE A 144 15.35 17.78 -3.39
N MET A 145 14.03 17.92 -3.36
CA MET A 145 13.35 19.19 -3.56
C MET A 145 12.71 19.63 -2.26
N VAL A 146 13.03 20.85 -1.82
CA VAL A 146 12.45 21.46 -0.61
C VAL A 146 11.54 22.60 -1.05
N VAL A 147 10.26 22.56 -0.64
CA VAL A 147 9.26 23.57 -0.97
C VAL A 147 8.63 24.10 0.31
N GLY A 148 8.65 25.41 0.48
CA GLY A 148 7.98 26.12 1.57
C GLY A 148 6.66 26.73 1.13
N TYR A 149 5.62 26.60 1.95
CA TYR A 149 4.32 27.24 1.74
C TYR A 149 4.06 28.21 2.89
N ALA A 150 3.80 29.47 2.56
CA ALA A 150 3.27 30.48 3.47
C ALA A 150 1.76 30.60 3.27
N ASP A 151 1.04 30.97 4.33
CA ASP A 151 -0.38 31.26 4.19
C ASP A 151 -0.51 32.71 3.67
N LYS A 152 -1.54 33.01 2.88
CA LYS A 152 -1.75 34.37 2.37
C LYS A 152 -2.39 35.30 3.39
N ASP A 153 -2.96 34.74 4.46
CA ASP A 153 -3.69 35.46 5.48
C ASP A 153 -2.85 35.64 6.76
N GLU A 154 -1.87 36.54 6.71
CA GLU A 154 -1.34 37.14 7.93
C GLU A 154 -1.15 38.64 7.64
N PRO A 155 -2.11 39.51 8.02
CA PRO A 155 -1.89 40.94 7.91
C PRO A 155 -0.77 41.32 8.87
N ASP A 156 0.26 41.96 8.34
CA ASP A 156 1.26 42.69 9.11
C ASP A 156 0.54 43.61 10.11
N LYS A 157 0.65 43.30 11.41
CA LYS A 157 0.48 44.26 12.50
C LYS A 157 1.43 43.93 13.64
#